data_AF-A0A842J1C5-F1
#
_entry.id   AF-A0A842J1C5-F1
#
_cell.length_a   1.000
_cell.length_b   1.000
_cell.length_c   1.000
_cell.angle_alpha   90.00
_cell.angle_beta   90.00
_cell.angle_gamma   90.00
#
_symmetry.space_group_name_H-M   'P 1'
#
loop_
_entity.id
_entity.type
_entity.pdbx_description
1 polymer ?
#
loop_
_entity_poly.entity_id
_entity_poly.type
_entity_poly.pdbx_seq_one_letter_code
_entity_poly.pdbx_strand_id
1 'polypeptide(L)'
;MKNLSVRLNEEDYNILEIKSNALGVTKNEFIRRIIRLSVIDNIEDFNTNLKELLLLKRSLSNNINQLAKKGHNVEKFEEVKKELDELWESLNQ
;
A
#
# COMPACT_ATOMS: atom_id res chain seq x y z
N MET A 1 1.57 -6.31 35.24
CA MET A 1 2.16 -6.58 33.90
C MET A 1 3.00 -7.84 33.98
N LYS A 2 3.05 -8.65 32.90
CA LYS A 2 4.00 -9.77 32.79
C LYS A 2 5.28 -9.27 32.12
N ASN A 3 6.43 -9.83 32.52
CA ASN A 3 7.73 -9.46 31.97
C ASN A 3 8.21 -10.54 30.98
N LEU A 4 8.78 -10.11 29.87
CA LEU A 4 9.46 -10.97 28.89
C LEU A 4 10.92 -10.52 28.83
N SER A 5 11.85 -11.46 29.01
CA SER A 5 13.28 -11.24 28.78
C SER A 5 13.71 -12.07 27.58
N VAL A 6 14.35 -11.43 26.61
CA VAL A 6 14.87 -12.08 25.40
C VAL A 6 16.40 -11.99 25.43
N ARG A 7 17.08 -13.11 25.20
CA ARG A 7 18.55 -13.13 25.03
C ARG A 7 18.86 -13.04 23.56
N LEU A 8 19.74 -12.11 23.20
CA LEU A 8 20.18 -11.87 21.82
C LEU A 8 21.71 -11.92 21.80
N ASN A 9 22.28 -12.38 20.68
CA ASN A 9 23.68 -12.12 20.39
C ASN A 9 23.86 -10.66 19.94
N GLU A 10 25.10 -10.21 19.75
CA GLU A 10 25.37 -8.81 19.38
C GLU A 10 24.77 -8.43 18.03
N GLU A 11 24.81 -9.32 17.04
CA GLU A 11 24.27 -9.08 15.70
C GLU A 11 22.75 -8.84 15.75
N ASP A 12 22.01 -9.73 16.40
CA ASP A 12 20.57 -9.62 16.56
C ASP A 12 20.17 -8.38 17.37
N TYR A 13 20.97 -8.03 18.38
CA TYR A 13 20.74 -6.81 19.17
C TYR A 13 20.94 -5.56 18.31
N ASN A 14 21.98 -5.51 17.48
CA ASN A 14 22.21 -4.40 16.56
C ASN A 14 21.08 -4.27 15.52
N ILE A 15 20.59 -5.39 14.99
CA ILE A 15 19.44 -5.40 14.09
C ILE A 15 18.19 -4.84 14.80
N LEU A 16 17.94 -5.25 16.04
CA LEU A 16 16.82 -4.73 16.84
C LEU A 16 16.94 -3.22 17.07
N GLU A 17 18.14 -2.73 17.42
CA GLU A 17 18.44 -1.31 17.59
C GLU A 17 18.10 -0.52 16.32
N ILE A 18 18.71 -0.88 15.19
CA ILE A 18 18.53 -0.21 13.90
C ILE A 18 17.06 -0.15 13.50
N LYS A 19 16.35 -1.29 13.56
CA LYS A 19 14.95 -1.38 13.16
C LYS A 19 14.02 -0.58 14.09
N SER A 20 14.28 -0.62 15.40
CA SER A 20 13.50 0.15 16.37
C SER A 20 13.66 1.66 16.16
N ASN A 21 14.89 2.11 15.90
CA ASN A 21 15.21 3.52 15.63
C ASN A 21 14.62 3.99 14.30
N ALA A 22 14.68 3.18 13.24
CA ALA A 22 14.08 3.50 11.95
C ALA A 22 12.55 3.70 12.03
N LEU A 23 11.88 3.02 12.97
CA LEU A 23 10.45 3.17 13.22
C LEU A 23 10.11 4.20 14.29
N GLY A 24 11.11 4.84 14.91
CA GLY A 24 10.91 5.82 15.99
C GLY A 24 10.28 5.24 17.25
N VAL A 25 10.52 3.96 17.55
CA VAL A 25 9.93 3.27 18.71
C VAL A 25 10.98 2.64 19.61
N THR A 26 10.63 2.38 20.87
CA THR A 26 11.50 1.60 21.76
C THR A 26 11.63 0.15 21.29
N LYS A 27 12.74 -0.51 21.64
CA LYS A 27 12.97 -1.94 21.36
C LYS A 27 11.85 -2.84 21.88
N ASN A 28 11.36 -2.56 23.09
CA ASN A 28 10.24 -3.30 23.68
C ASN A 28 8.95 -3.12 22.87
N GLU A 29 8.68 -1.90 22.41
CA GLU A 29 7.52 -1.65 21.54
C GLU A 29 7.68 -2.32 20.18
N PHE A 30 8.88 -2.29 19.60
CA PHE A 30 9.19 -3.00 18.36
C PHE A 30 8.93 -4.52 18.50
N ILE A 31 9.46 -5.16 19.54
CA ILE A 31 9.22 -6.60 19.81
C ILE A 31 7.71 -6.87 19.95
N ARG A 32 6.96 -6.03 20.69
CA ARG A 32 5.50 -6.19 20.80
C ARG A 32 4.79 -6.10 19.46
N ARG A 33 5.19 -5.17 18.59
CA ARG A 33 4.63 -5.04 17.24
C ARG A 33 4.92 -6.27 16.40
N ILE A 34 6.15 -6.78 16.43
CA ILE A 34 6.52 -8.01 15.71
C ILE A 34 5.71 -9.20 16.21
N ILE A 35 5.56 -9.38 17.53
CA ILE A 35 4.74 -10.46 18.08
C ILE A 35 3.29 -10.38 17.55
N ARG A 36 2.69 -9.19 17.53
CA ARG A 36 1.33 -8.98 16.97
C ARG A 36 1.25 -9.24 15.47
N LEU A 37 2.26 -8.81 14.72
CA LEU A 37 2.33 -9.00 13.26
C LEU A 37 2.61 -10.46 12.87
N SER A 38 3.32 -11.20 13.72
CA SER A 38 3.66 -12.60 13.51
C SER A 38 2.50 -13.58 13.76
N VAL A 39 1.36 -13.09 14.27
CA VAL A 39 0.17 -13.91 14.43
C VAL A 39 -0.40 -14.21 13.05
N ILE A 40 -0.63 -15.50 12.79
CA ILE A 40 -1.11 -16.10 11.52
C ILE A 40 -2.31 -15.34 10.93
N ASP A 41 -3.17 -14.77 11.78
CA ASP A 41 -4.33 -13.97 11.39
C ASP A 41 -3.97 -12.79 10.45
N ASN A 42 -2.79 -12.18 10.61
CA ASN A 42 -2.34 -11.10 9.71
C ASN A 42 -1.93 -11.59 8.32
N ILE A 43 -1.52 -12.86 8.16
CA ILE A 43 -1.11 -13.41 6.87
C ILE A 43 -2.34 -13.69 6.01
N GLU A 44 -3.44 -14.17 6.59
CA GLU A 44 -4.71 -14.38 5.86
C GLU A 44 -5.31 -13.06 5.39
N ASP A 45 -5.36 -12.06 6.28
CA ASP A 45 -5.83 -10.71 5.92
C ASP A 45 -4.92 -10.06 4.86
N PHE A 46 -3.60 -10.19 5.01
CA PHE A 46 -2.65 -9.72 4.01
C PHE A 46 -2.87 -10.41 2.65
N ASN A 47 -3.07 -11.73 2.63
CA ASN A 47 -3.34 -12.48 1.41
C ASN A 47 -4.66 -12.08 0.74
N THR A 48 -5.68 -11.78 1.55
CA THR A 48 -6.98 -11.28 1.06
C THR A 48 -6.81 -9.92 0.42
N ASN A 49 -6.16 -8.98 1.12
CA ASN A 49 -5.86 -7.65 0.59
C ASN A 49 -5.03 -7.70 -0.70
N LEU A 50 -4.06 -8.62 -0.79
CA LEU A 50 -3.24 -8.82 -1.99
C LEU A 50 -4.09 -9.31 -3.19
N LYS A 51 -5.06 -10.21 -2.95
CA LYS A 51 -6.00 -10.67 -3.99
C LYS A 51 -6.89 -9.54 -4.47
N GLU A 52 -7.40 -8.70 -3.57
CA GLU A 52 -8.23 -7.54 -3.94
C GLU A 52 -7.44 -6.52 -4.76
N LEU A 53 -6.20 -6.23 -4.36
CA LEU A 53 -5.29 -5.37 -5.14
C LEU A 53 -5.05 -5.91 -6.56
N LEU A 54 -4.88 -7.23 -6.70
CA LEU A 54 -4.72 -7.86 -8.00
C LEU A 54 -5.99 -7.70 -8.87
N LEU A 55 -7.17 -7.85 -8.28
CA LEU A 55 -8.45 -7.65 -8.97
C LEU A 55 -8.62 -6.20 -9.42
N LEU A 56 -8.32 -5.24 -8.55
CA LEU A 56 -8.33 -3.81 -8.86
C LEU A 56 -7.36 -3.48 -10.01
N LYS A 57 -6.13 -3.99 -9.96
CA LYS A 57 -5.12 -3.79 -11.01
C LYS A 57 -5.59 -4.33 -12.37
N ARG A 58 -6.24 -5.50 -12.38
CA ARG A 58 -6.83 -6.09 -13.60
C ARG A 58 -7.96 -5.23 -14.14
N SER A 59 -8.86 -4.77 -13.27
CA SER A 59 -9.97 -3.88 -13.64
C SER A 59 -9.46 -2.57 -14.26
N LEU A 60 -8.48 -1.92 -13.62
CA LEU A 60 -7.84 -0.71 -14.14
C LEU A 60 -7.20 -0.95 -15.52
N SER A 61 -6.46 -2.04 -15.67
CA SER A 61 -5.83 -2.40 -16.95
C SER A 61 -6.88 -2.61 -18.06
N ASN A 62 -7.99 -3.26 -17.74
CA ASN A 62 -9.09 -3.46 -18.68
C ASN A 62 -9.77 -2.15 -19.05
N ASN A 63 -10.01 -1.26 -18.09
CA ASN A 63 -10.60 0.05 -18.33
C ASN A 63 -9.70 0.91 -19.23
N ILE A 64 -8.39 0.94 -18.96
CA ILE A 64 -7.40 1.62 -19.81
C ILE A 64 -7.43 1.04 -21.23
N ASN A 65 -7.45 -0.29 -21.37
CA ASN A 65 -7.53 -0.92 -22.69
C ASN A 65 -8.84 -0.60 -23.43
N GLN A 66 -9.96 -0.48 -22.72
CA GLN A 66 -11.23 -0.06 -23.32
C GLN A 66 -11.20 1.41 -23.74
N LEU A 67 -10.62 2.29 -22.94
CA LEU A 67 -10.40 3.68 -23.29
C LEU A 67 -9.50 3.81 -24.52
N ALA A 68 -8.41 3.04 -24.60
CA ALA A 68 -7.52 3.02 -25.76
C ALA A 68 -8.23 2.49 -27.03
N LYS A 69 -9.03 1.43 -26.90
CA LYS A 69 -9.83 0.88 -28.02
C LYS A 69 -10.91 1.85 -28.49
N LYS A 70 -11.60 2.54 -27.59
CA LYS A 70 -12.53 3.62 -27.92
C LYS A 70 -11.79 4.82 -28.51
N GLY A 71 -10.59 5.09 -28.01
CA GLY A 71 -9.58 6.07 -28.45
C GLY A 71 -9.21 5.98 -29.93
N HIS A 72 -9.30 4.79 -30.53
CA HIS A 72 -9.06 4.60 -31.96
C HIS A 72 -10.19 5.12 -32.88
N ASN A 73 -11.37 5.47 -32.34
CA ASN A 73 -12.50 6.03 -33.09
C ASN A 73 -12.72 7.53 -32.82
N VAL A 74 -11.72 8.25 -32.31
CA VAL A 74 -11.96 9.56 -31.71
C VAL A 74 -11.37 10.69 -32.55
N GLU A 75 -12.16 11.13 -33.54
CA GLU A 75 -12.00 12.46 -34.15
C GLU A 75 -12.28 13.61 -33.15
N LYS A 76 -12.75 13.30 -31.93
CA LYS A 76 -13.19 14.25 -30.90
C LYS A 76 -12.47 14.13 -29.54
N PHE A 77 -11.32 13.46 -29.45
CA PHE A 77 -10.68 13.18 -28.16
C PHE A 77 -10.22 14.47 -27.49
N GLU A 78 -9.73 15.40 -28.30
CA GLU A 78 -9.34 16.73 -27.85
C GLU A 78 -10.54 17.58 -27.41
N GLU A 79 -11.76 17.37 -27.94
CA GLU A 79 -12.97 18.03 -27.42
C GLU A 79 -13.33 17.50 -26.02
N VAL A 80 -13.36 16.18 -25.85
CA VAL A 80 -13.65 15.55 -24.55
C VAL A 80 -12.60 15.90 -23.50
N LYS A 81 -11.33 15.99 -23.90
CA LYS A 81 -10.23 16.40 -23.03
C LYS A 81 -10.38 17.86 -22.60
N LYS A 82 -10.77 18.75 -23.52
CA LYS A 82 -11.01 20.16 -23.22
C LYS A 82 -12.17 20.37 -22.25
N GLU A 83 -13.29 19.66 -22.44
CA GLU A 83 -14.43 19.70 -21.50
C GLU A 83 -14.04 19.20 -20.10
N LEU A 84 -13.16 18.19 -20.02
CA LEU A 84 -12.67 17.66 -18.75
C LEU A 84 -11.75 18.66 -18.03
N ASP A 85 -10.88 19.36 -18.77
CA ASP A 85 -10.00 20.38 -18.21
C ASP A 85 -10.81 21.58 -17.69
N GLU A 86 -11.82 22.04 -18.44
CA GLU A 86 -12.75 23.11 -18.01
C GLU A 86 -13.54 22.71 -16.74
N LEU A 87 -13.96 21.44 -16.63
CA LEU A 87 -14.62 20.92 -15.44
C LEU A 87 -13.68 20.94 -14.22
N TRP A 88 -12.43 20.51 -14.39
CA TRP A 88 -11.44 20.52 -13.30
C TRP A 88 -11.06 21.93 -12.85
N GLU A 89 -11.00 22.90 -13.75
CA GLU A 89 -10.80 24.31 -13.39
C GLU A 89 -11.99 24.88 -12.61
N SER A 90 -13.23 24.53 -12.99
CA SER A 90 -14.43 24.99 -12.28
C SER A 90 -14.55 24.44 -10.85
N LEU A 91 -13.96 23.28 -10.58
CA LEU A 91 -13.97 22.64 -9.26
C LEU A 91 -12.87 23.16 -8.33
N ASN A 92 -11.88 23.87 -8.87
CA ASN A 92 -10.77 24.47 -8.12
C ASN A 92 -10.94 25.98 -7.87
N GLN A 93 -12.12 26.54 -8.21
CA GLN A 93 -12.57 27.89 -7.82
C GLN A 93 -13.39 27.85 -6.53
#